data_AF-F1VUN9-F1
#
_entry.id   AF-F1VUN9-F1
#
_cell.length_a   1.000
_cell.length_b   1.000
_cell.length_c   1.000
_cell.angle_alpha   90.00
_cell.angle_beta   90.00
_cell.angle_gamma   90.00
#
_symmetry.space_group_name_H-M   'P 1'
#
loop_
_entity.id
_entity.type
_entity.pdbx_description
1 polymer ?
#
loop_
_entity_poly.entity_id
_entity_poly.type
_entity_poly.pdbx_seq_one_letter_code
_entity_poly.pdbx_strand_id
1 'polypeptide(L)'
;MHSIVNHEDAADFHRALAQFNVDRLAIGKPCAEWAGQLQTEYAWRHSEGVYLESLRAAVVPLMPSVMPSGDAFVAWFSALETTGPGQQHRLFDWLAQTATLPQLRWFLTQEAAGEAGFDDLLALTLVKLPVRPKLECARNFWDEMGHGKAAAMHGGMLERMVSGLDLQPSIASTVREALALSNPHDRTGEQPSLCVSIDRRVGSG
;
A
#
# COMPACT_ATOMS: atom_id res chain seq x y z
N MET A 1 2.79 -2.10 -30.99
CA MET A 1 2.33 -2.02 -29.60
C MET A 1 3.37 -2.75 -28.76
N HIS A 2 4.46 -2.06 -28.42
CA HIS A 2 5.59 -2.63 -27.70
C HIS A 2 5.23 -2.72 -26.21
N SER A 3 5.37 -3.90 -25.61
CA SER A 3 5.38 -4.06 -24.15
C SER A 3 6.63 -3.35 -23.63
N ILE A 4 6.48 -2.17 -23.03
CA ILE A 4 7.61 -1.33 -22.59
C ILE A 4 8.20 -1.84 -21.25
N VAL A 5 7.52 -2.75 -20.57
CA VAL A 5 7.93 -3.26 -19.26
C VAL A 5 7.92 -4.80 -19.28
N ASN A 6 8.93 -5.40 -19.91
CA ASN A 6 9.21 -6.82 -19.77
C ASN A 6 10.27 -7.00 -18.67
N HIS A 7 9.83 -7.21 -17.43
CA HIS A 7 10.70 -7.71 -16.38
C HIS A 7 10.54 -9.23 -16.33
N GLU A 8 11.60 -9.96 -16.67
CA GLU A 8 11.63 -11.43 -16.55
C GLU A 8 11.71 -11.87 -15.09
N ASP A 9 12.25 -11.02 -14.20
CA ASP A 9 12.28 -11.20 -12.75
C ASP A 9 11.22 -10.32 -12.06
N ALA A 10 10.40 -10.94 -11.22
CA ALA A 10 9.38 -10.25 -10.43
C ALA A 10 9.99 -9.28 -9.40
N ALA A 11 11.21 -9.52 -8.91
CA ALA A 11 11.88 -8.57 -8.03
C ALA A 11 12.23 -7.26 -8.76
N ASP A 12 12.68 -7.35 -10.01
CA ASP A 12 12.94 -6.17 -10.85
C ASP A 12 11.65 -5.40 -11.15
N PHE A 13 10.56 -6.10 -11.44
CA PHE A 13 9.25 -5.47 -11.62
C PHE A 13 8.85 -4.62 -10.41
N HIS A 14 8.91 -5.18 -9.20
CA HIS A 14 8.50 -4.47 -8.00
C HIS A 14 9.41 -3.29 -7.64
N ARG A 15 10.72 -3.41 -7.89
CA ARG A 15 11.66 -2.27 -7.74
C ARG A 15 11.34 -1.14 -8.71
N ALA A 16 11.12 -1.48 -9.98
CA ALA A 16 10.85 -0.49 -11.00
C ALA A 16 9.48 0.19 -10.80
N LEU A 17 8.46 -0.59 -10.40
CA LEU A 17 7.14 -0.05 -10.05
C LEU A 17 7.21 0.88 -8.82
N ALA A 18 7.98 0.51 -7.79
CA ALA A 18 8.16 1.34 -6.60
C ALA A 18 8.85 2.66 -6.95
N GLN A 19 9.89 2.63 -7.79
CA GLN A 19 10.55 3.84 -8.25
C GLN A 19 9.60 4.74 -9.05
N PHE A 20 8.81 4.14 -9.94
CA PHE A 20 7.78 4.85 -10.68
C PHE A 20 6.76 5.52 -9.76
N ASN A 21 6.30 4.84 -8.70
CA ASN A 21 5.34 5.41 -7.75
C ASN A 21 5.94 6.58 -6.97
N VAL A 22 7.20 6.50 -6.54
CA VAL A 22 7.91 7.64 -5.91
C VAL A 22 7.90 8.85 -6.85
N ASP A 23 8.27 8.64 -8.12
CA ASP A 23 8.34 9.74 -9.09
C ASP A 23 6.95 10.30 -9.42
N ARG A 24 5.93 9.44 -9.48
CA ARG A 24 4.53 9.80 -9.77
C ARG A 24 3.90 10.62 -8.64
N LEU A 25 4.17 10.26 -7.39
CA LEU A 25 3.61 10.91 -6.20
C LEU A 25 4.39 12.16 -5.79
N ALA A 26 5.62 12.32 -6.27
CA ALA A 26 6.41 13.52 -6.03
C ALA A 26 5.71 14.79 -6.53
N ILE A 27 6.02 15.92 -5.90
CA ILE A 27 5.53 17.24 -6.33
C ILE A 27 5.93 17.48 -7.78
N GLY A 28 4.93 17.50 -8.67
CA GLY A 28 5.12 17.73 -10.09
C GLY A 28 5.72 19.11 -10.37
N LYS A 29 6.70 19.16 -11.27
CA LYS A 29 7.26 20.40 -11.82
C LYS A 29 6.89 20.49 -13.31
N PRO A 30 6.51 21.66 -13.82
CA PRO A 30 6.31 21.85 -15.25
C PRO A 30 7.55 21.38 -16.03
N CYS A 31 7.33 20.51 -17.02
CA CYS A 31 8.39 19.90 -17.81
C CYS A 31 8.07 20.04 -19.30
N ALA A 32 9.08 20.32 -20.13
CA ALA A 32 8.94 20.36 -21.57
C ALA A 32 8.58 18.97 -22.16
N GLU A 33 8.92 17.89 -21.45
CA GLU A 33 8.71 16.50 -21.86
C GLU A 33 7.43 15.88 -21.28
N TRP A 34 6.47 16.69 -20.84
CA TRP A 34 5.23 16.24 -20.17
C TRP A 34 4.49 15.15 -20.95
N ALA A 35 4.49 15.21 -22.29
CA ALA A 35 3.83 14.21 -23.13
C ALA A 35 4.51 12.84 -23.06
N GLY A 36 5.85 12.80 -23.01
CA GLY A 36 6.62 11.57 -22.84
C GLY A 36 6.47 11.00 -21.43
N GLN A 37 6.41 11.86 -20.41
CA GLN A 37 6.14 11.47 -19.03
C GLN A 37 4.74 10.83 -18.91
N LEU A 38 3.71 11.42 -19.52
CA LEU A 38 2.36 10.86 -19.53
C LEU A 38 2.29 9.51 -20.24
N GLN A 39 3.02 9.34 -21.35
CA GLN A 39 3.09 8.06 -22.06
C GLN A 39 3.76 6.97 -21.21
N THR A 40 4.80 7.34 -20.46
CA THR A 40 5.49 6.45 -19.52
C THR A 40 4.58 6.09 -18.36
N GLU A 41 3.86 7.06 -17.80
CA GLU A 41 2.88 6.85 -16.73
C GLU A 41 1.77 5.88 -17.17
N TYR A 42 1.23 6.05 -18.38
CA TYR A 42 0.26 5.14 -18.94
C TYR A 42 0.78 3.70 -19.00
N ALA A 43 2.02 3.51 -19.46
CA ALA A 43 2.62 2.18 -19.57
C ALA A 43 2.75 1.49 -18.21
N TRP A 44 3.23 2.22 -17.19
CA TRP A 44 3.35 1.68 -15.83
C TRP A 44 2.01 1.39 -15.17
N ARG A 45 1.04 2.31 -15.26
CA ARG A 45 -0.30 2.10 -14.73
C ARG A 45 -1.03 0.95 -15.42
N HIS A 46 -0.78 0.73 -16.70
CA HIS A 46 -1.29 -0.44 -17.40
C HIS A 46 -0.69 -1.73 -16.82
N SER A 47 0.64 -1.81 -16.69
CA SER A 47 1.34 -2.97 -16.14
C SER A 47 0.92 -3.29 -14.70
N GLU A 48 0.83 -2.27 -13.84
CA GLU A 48 0.31 -2.41 -12.48
C GLU A 48 -1.14 -2.90 -12.48
N GLY A 49 -1.97 -2.44 -13.42
CA GLY A 49 -3.35 -2.88 -13.55
C GLY A 49 -3.45 -4.36 -13.88
N VAL A 50 -2.64 -4.83 -14.83
CA VAL A 50 -2.53 -6.25 -15.17
C VAL A 50 -2.09 -7.07 -13.94
N TYR A 51 -1.11 -6.59 -13.18
CA TYR A 51 -0.68 -7.24 -11.94
C TYR A 51 -1.80 -7.35 -10.91
N LEU A 52 -2.52 -6.25 -10.62
CA LEU A 52 -3.64 -6.25 -9.67
C LEU A 52 -4.77 -7.18 -10.10
N GLU A 53 -5.11 -7.23 -11.39
CA GLU A 53 -6.12 -8.17 -11.89
C GLU A 53 -5.67 -9.63 -11.74
N SER A 54 -4.37 -9.92 -11.88
CA SER A 54 -3.83 -11.26 -11.60
C SER A 54 -3.99 -11.65 -10.12
N LEU A 55 -3.78 -10.70 -9.19
CA LEU A 55 -4.00 -10.92 -7.76
C LEU A 55 -5.48 -11.12 -7.46
N ARG A 56 -6.38 -10.31 -8.05
CA ARG A 56 -7.82 -10.49 -7.92
C ARG A 56 -8.24 -11.88 -8.41
N ALA A 57 -7.74 -12.31 -9.57
CA ALA A 57 -8.04 -13.64 -10.11
C ALA A 57 -7.58 -14.78 -9.17
N ALA A 58 -6.47 -14.61 -8.45
CA ALA A 58 -6.01 -15.58 -7.46
C ALA A 58 -6.88 -15.62 -6.20
N VAL A 59 -7.48 -14.48 -5.81
CA VAL A 59 -8.33 -14.36 -4.61
C VAL A 59 -9.79 -14.74 -4.88
N VAL A 60 -10.31 -14.53 -6.10
CA VAL A 60 -11.71 -14.82 -6.46
C VAL A 60 -12.19 -16.22 -6.05
N PRO A 61 -11.42 -17.31 -6.26
CA PRO A 61 -11.83 -18.65 -5.82
C PRO A 61 -11.95 -18.83 -4.31
N LEU A 62 -11.34 -17.93 -3.53
CA LEU A 62 -11.38 -17.92 -2.06
C LEU A 62 -12.56 -17.11 -1.52
N MET A 63 -13.23 -16.32 -2.36
CA MET A 63 -14.35 -15.49 -1.95
C MET A 63 -15.64 -16.32 -1.85
N PRO A 64 -16.52 -16.01 -0.88
CA PRO A 64 -17.83 -16.66 -0.80
C PRO A 64 -18.67 -16.34 -2.05
N SER A 65 -19.46 -17.32 -2.50
CA SER A 65 -20.32 -17.18 -3.68
C SER A 65 -21.52 -16.24 -3.45
N VAL A 66 -21.84 -15.96 -2.19
CA VAL A 66 -22.91 -15.04 -1.77
C VAL A 66 -22.31 -14.01 -0.81
N MET A 67 -22.59 -12.73 -1.07
CA MET A 67 -22.15 -11.65 -0.19
C MET A 67 -22.84 -11.79 1.18
N PRO A 68 -22.08 -11.75 2.29
CA PRO A 68 -22.67 -11.81 3.61
C PRO A 68 -23.55 -10.58 3.88
N SER A 69 -24.55 -10.73 4.77
CA SER A 69 -25.23 -9.57 5.35
C SER A 69 -24.22 -8.69 6.10
N GLY A 70 -24.59 -7.44 6.40
CA GLY A 70 -23.75 -6.54 7.19
C GLY A 70 -23.28 -7.17 8.51
N ASP A 71 -24.19 -7.82 9.23
CA ASP A 71 -23.87 -8.48 10.51
C ASP A 71 -22.94 -9.69 10.31
N ALA A 72 -23.17 -10.50 9.26
CA ALA A 72 -22.31 -11.63 8.95
C ALA A 72 -20.90 -11.18 8.52
N PHE A 73 -20.81 -10.07 7.79
CA PHE A 73 -19.53 -9.45 7.45
C PHE A 73 -18.79 -8.97 8.70
N VAL A 74 -19.47 -8.25 9.60
CA VAL A 74 -18.86 -7.77 10.84
C VAL A 74 -18.39 -8.93 11.71
N ALA A 75 -19.20 -9.99 11.85
CA ALA A 75 -18.82 -11.17 12.60
C ALA A 75 -17.58 -11.87 12.02
N TRP A 76 -17.53 -12.02 10.69
CA TRP A 76 -16.38 -12.57 9.99
C TRP A 76 -15.13 -11.68 10.16
N PHE A 77 -15.28 -10.37 9.94
CA PHE A 77 -14.17 -9.42 10.01
C PHE A 77 -13.55 -9.38 11.41
N SER A 78 -14.38 -9.30 12.46
CA SER A 78 -13.91 -9.33 13.85
C SER A 78 -13.20 -10.65 14.19
N ALA A 79 -13.64 -11.77 13.61
CA ALA A 79 -12.98 -13.06 13.83
C ALA A 79 -11.56 -13.13 13.25
N LEU A 80 -11.18 -12.22 12.32
CA LEU A 80 -9.83 -12.16 11.76
C LEU A 80 -8.76 -11.75 12.78
N GLU A 81 -9.14 -11.12 13.90
CA GLU A 81 -8.20 -10.89 15.01
C GLU A 81 -7.63 -12.22 15.53
N THR A 82 -8.42 -13.29 15.50
CA THR A 82 -8.01 -14.63 15.95
C THR A 82 -7.63 -15.55 14.79
N THR A 83 -8.38 -15.48 13.68
CA THR A 83 -8.29 -16.44 12.56
C THR A 83 -7.63 -15.87 11.31
N GLY A 84 -7.25 -14.60 11.34
CA GLY A 84 -6.69 -13.90 10.20
C GLY A 84 -5.33 -14.44 9.77
N PRO A 85 -5.01 -14.42 8.47
CA PRO A 85 -3.68 -14.77 7.99
C PRO A 85 -2.64 -13.83 8.61
N GLY A 86 -1.58 -14.40 9.18
CA GLY A 86 -0.53 -13.64 9.87
C GLY A 86 -0.69 -13.54 11.39
N GLN A 87 -1.86 -13.91 11.94
CA GLN A 87 -2.01 -14.01 13.40
C GLN A 87 -1.11 -15.10 13.97
N GLN A 88 -0.45 -14.80 15.09
CA GLN A 88 0.50 -15.70 15.78
C GLN A 88 1.62 -16.23 14.86
N HIS A 89 2.03 -15.46 13.85
CA HIS A 89 3.08 -15.88 12.95
C HIS A 89 4.41 -16.02 13.72
N ARG A 90 5.07 -17.19 13.58
CA ARG A 90 6.30 -17.54 14.32
C ARG A 90 7.43 -16.53 14.19
N LEU A 91 7.42 -15.73 13.12
CA LEU A 91 8.36 -14.62 12.94
C LEU A 91 8.34 -13.65 14.12
N PHE A 92 7.17 -13.27 14.63
CA PHE A 92 7.07 -12.27 15.70
C PHE A 92 7.59 -12.79 17.03
N ASP A 93 7.34 -14.06 17.36
CA ASP A 93 7.93 -14.71 18.54
C ASP A 93 9.46 -14.76 18.42
N TRP A 94 9.97 -15.09 17.23
CA TRP A 94 11.40 -15.11 16.97
C TRP A 94 12.04 -13.72 17.04
N LEU A 95 11.40 -12.70 16.46
CA LEU A 95 11.84 -11.30 16.54
C LEU A 95 11.90 -10.81 17.99
N ALA A 96 10.91 -11.17 18.82
CA ALA A 96 10.83 -10.75 20.20
C ALA A 96 11.83 -11.46 21.12
N GLN A 97 12.09 -12.75 20.89
CA GLN A 97 12.80 -13.59 21.87
C GLN A 97 14.20 -14.02 21.43
N THR A 98 14.47 -14.06 20.12
CA THR A 98 15.68 -14.73 19.57
C THR A 98 16.50 -13.84 18.65
N ALA A 99 15.87 -12.94 17.89
CA ALA A 99 16.56 -12.15 16.88
C ALA A 99 17.69 -11.31 17.47
N THR A 100 18.84 -11.35 16.82
CA THR A 100 19.97 -10.49 17.13
C THR A 100 19.70 -9.07 16.63
N LEU A 101 20.39 -8.07 17.19
CA LEU A 101 20.27 -6.67 16.74
C LEU A 101 20.49 -6.50 15.22
N PRO A 102 21.50 -7.13 14.57
CA PRO A 102 21.64 -7.06 13.11
C PRO A 102 20.44 -7.61 12.34
N GLN A 103 19.84 -8.71 12.82
CA GLN A 103 18.66 -9.30 12.19
C GLN A 103 17.42 -8.41 12.36
N LEU A 104 17.25 -7.83 13.55
CA LEU A 104 16.17 -6.88 13.79
C LEU A 104 16.33 -5.61 12.93
N ARG A 105 17.55 -5.09 12.81
CA ARG A 105 17.86 -3.98 11.89
C ARG A 105 17.53 -4.34 10.45
N TRP A 106 17.88 -5.55 10.00
CA TRP A 106 17.55 -6.01 8.65
C TRP A 106 16.03 -6.03 8.42
N PHE A 107 15.27 -6.62 9.35
CA PHE A 107 13.80 -6.67 9.29
C PHE A 107 13.19 -5.27 9.24
N LEU A 108 13.55 -4.41 10.18
CA LEU A 108 13.04 -3.03 10.26
C LEU A 108 13.46 -2.18 9.05
N THR A 109 14.59 -2.50 8.39
CA THR A 109 14.99 -1.84 7.14
C THR A 109 14.02 -2.19 6.00
N GLN A 110 13.47 -3.41 5.96
CA GLN A 110 12.47 -3.78 4.96
C GLN A 110 11.15 -3.05 5.19
N GLU A 111 10.69 -2.99 6.44
CA GLU A 111 9.45 -2.30 6.82
C GLU A 111 9.56 -0.80 6.54
N ALA A 112 10.65 -0.16 6.97
CA ALA A 112 10.84 1.27 6.78
C ALA A 112 10.94 1.68 5.29
N ALA A 113 11.35 0.77 4.40
CA ALA A 113 11.38 1.03 2.97
C ALA A 113 9.98 1.01 2.32
N GLY A 114 9.01 0.31 2.92
CA GLY A 114 7.63 0.24 2.45
C GLY A 114 6.69 1.30 3.03
N GLU A 115 7.05 1.91 4.17
CA GLU A 115 6.20 2.81 4.98
C GLU A 115 6.22 4.29 4.51
N ALA A 116 6.99 4.64 3.48
CA ALA A 116 7.11 6.02 3.03
C ALA A 116 5.82 6.50 2.32
N GLY A 117 4.96 7.23 3.04
CA GLY A 117 3.84 8.00 2.45
C GLY A 117 2.42 7.57 2.87
N PHE A 118 2.23 6.89 4.00
CA PHE A 118 0.87 6.52 4.47
C PHE A 118 -0.06 7.73 4.66
N ASP A 119 0.49 8.86 5.12
CA ASP A 119 -0.21 10.13 5.22
C ASP A 119 -0.66 10.66 3.83
N ASP A 120 0.21 10.58 2.82
CA ASP A 120 -0.13 10.93 1.44
C ASP A 120 -1.24 10.01 0.88
N LEU A 121 -1.23 8.71 1.19
CA LEU A 121 -2.29 7.78 0.81
C LEU A 121 -3.64 8.14 1.43
N LEU A 122 -3.65 8.49 2.72
CA LEU A 122 -4.86 8.97 3.39
C LEU A 122 -5.35 10.27 2.74
N ALA A 123 -4.44 11.19 2.41
CA ALA A 123 -4.77 12.45 1.74
C ALA A 123 -5.42 12.23 0.36
N LEU A 124 -4.86 11.32 -0.45
CA LEU A 124 -5.42 10.95 -1.75
C LEU A 124 -6.81 10.31 -1.60
N THR A 125 -6.96 9.43 -0.61
CA THR A 125 -8.21 8.71 -0.34
C THR A 125 -9.37 9.65 0.02
N LEU A 126 -9.11 10.81 0.62
CA LEU A 126 -10.15 11.80 0.98
C LEU A 126 -10.91 12.37 -0.22
N VAL A 127 -10.30 12.34 -1.41
CA VAL A 127 -10.87 12.95 -2.62
C VAL A 127 -12.20 12.26 -2.98
N LYS A 128 -13.28 13.05 -2.99
CA LYS A 128 -14.64 12.62 -3.35
C LYS A 128 -15.26 11.49 -2.50
N LEU A 129 -14.66 11.10 -1.37
CA LEU A 129 -15.29 10.14 -0.45
C LEU A 129 -16.68 10.63 0.03
N PRO A 130 -17.65 9.72 0.23
CA PRO A 130 -18.91 10.04 0.90
C PRO A 130 -18.67 10.63 2.30
N VAL A 131 -19.60 11.47 2.78
CA VAL A 131 -19.39 12.31 3.97
C VAL A 131 -18.96 11.51 5.20
N ARG A 132 -19.66 10.42 5.54
CA ARG A 132 -19.36 9.61 6.73
C ARG A 132 -17.95 8.99 6.70
N PRO A 133 -17.58 8.16 5.69
CA PRO A 133 -16.22 7.62 5.62
C PRO A 133 -15.15 8.71 5.46
N LYS A 134 -15.46 9.82 4.77
CA LYS A 134 -14.54 10.97 4.67
C LYS A 134 -14.18 11.55 6.04
N LEU A 135 -15.16 11.71 6.93
CA LEU A 135 -14.91 12.22 8.28
C LEU A 135 -14.07 11.25 9.13
N GLU A 136 -14.27 9.93 8.99
CA GLU A 136 -13.41 8.94 9.65
C GLU A 136 -11.97 8.97 9.10
N CYS A 137 -11.80 8.96 7.78
CA CYS A 137 -10.48 9.10 7.15
C CYS A 137 -9.80 10.42 7.53
N ALA A 138 -10.55 11.52 7.65
CA ALA A 138 -10.00 12.81 8.05
C ALA A 138 -9.51 12.83 9.50
N ARG A 139 -10.18 12.10 10.40
CA ARG A 139 -9.70 11.92 11.79
C ARG A 139 -8.41 11.11 11.82
N ASN A 140 -8.33 10.02 11.05
CA ASN A 140 -7.11 9.23 10.94
C ASN A 140 -5.97 10.07 10.37
N PHE A 141 -6.22 10.82 9.29
CA PHE A 141 -5.21 11.73 8.73
C PHE A 141 -4.75 12.77 9.76
N TRP A 142 -5.67 13.33 10.55
CA TRP A 142 -5.32 14.30 11.59
C TRP A 142 -4.46 13.70 12.71
N ASP A 143 -4.70 12.45 13.08
CA ASP A 143 -3.89 11.69 14.04
C ASP A 143 -2.49 11.41 13.46
N GLU A 144 -2.40 10.95 12.22
CA GLU A 144 -1.12 10.73 11.51
C GLU A 144 -0.26 12.00 11.41
N MET A 145 -0.93 13.15 11.23
CA MET A 145 -0.30 14.47 11.25
C MET A 145 0.05 14.97 12.67
N GLY A 146 -0.02 14.12 13.69
CA GLY A 146 0.34 14.44 15.07
C GLY A 146 -0.52 15.53 15.68
N HIS A 147 -1.79 15.62 15.26
CA HIS A 147 -2.66 16.75 15.56
C HIS A 147 -2.03 18.12 15.22
N GLY A 148 -1.31 18.18 14.08
CA GLY A 148 -0.63 19.39 13.58
C GLY A 148 0.68 19.71 14.28
N LYS A 149 1.20 18.83 15.14
CA LYS A 149 2.49 18.98 15.81
C LYS A 149 3.52 18.10 15.11
N ALA A 150 4.46 18.71 14.40
CA ALA A 150 5.51 17.99 13.67
C ALA A 150 6.24 16.93 14.52
N ALA A 151 6.55 17.23 15.78
CA ALA A 151 7.22 16.29 16.69
C ALA A 151 6.39 15.06 17.08
N ALA A 152 5.07 15.10 16.85
CA ALA A 152 4.12 14.02 17.11
C ALA A 152 3.62 13.35 15.82
N MET A 153 4.07 13.79 14.64
CA MET A 153 3.77 13.08 13.39
C MET A 153 4.38 11.69 13.42
N HIS A 154 3.62 10.68 12.98
CA HIS A 154 4.09 9.30 12.93
C HIS A 154 5.30 9.15 11.99
N GLY A 155 5.31 9.85 10.85
CA GLY A 155 6.48 9.89 9.95
C GLY A 155 7.76 10.32 10.67
N GLY A 156 7.69 11.35 11.52
CA GLY A 156 8.83 11.79 12.34
C GLY A 156 9.21 10.81 13.46
N MET A 157 8.30 9.92 13.90
CA MET A 157 8.65 8.80 14.80
C MET A 157 9.41 7.70 14.05
N LEU A 158 8.98 7.36 12.84
CA LEU A 158 9.67 6.42 11.96
C LEU A 158 11.08 6.90 11.61
N GLU A 159 11.24 8.17 11.22
CA GLU A 159 12.55 8.77 10.93
C GLU A 159 13.52 8.68 12.12
N ARG A 160 13.02 8.90 13.34
CA ARG A 160 13.82 8.74 14.56
C ARG A 160 14.23 7.30 14.80
N MET A 161 13.38 6.33 14.52
CA MET A 161 13.74 4.91 14.59
C MET A 161 14.79 4.56 13.54
N VAL A 162 14.61 4.98 12.28
CA VAL A 162 15.55 4.78 11.18
C VAL A 162 16.91 5.37 11.52
N SER A 163 16.96 6.62 12.00
CA SER A 163 18.19 7.28 12.40
C SER A 163 18.83 6.64 13.64
N GLY A 164 18.05 6.38 14.70
CA GLY A 164 18.56 5.82 15.95
C GLY A 164 19.07 4.39 15.82
N LEU A 165 18.53 3.62 14.89
CA LEU A 165 19.01 2.28 14.56
C LEU A 165 19.93 2.26 13.33
N ASP A 166 20.31 3.41 12.77
CA ASP A 166 21.17 3.53 11.58
C ASP A 166 20.73 2.57 10.45
N LEU A 167 19.44 2.59 10.14
CA LEU A 167 18.86 1.82 9.04
C LEU A 167 19.13 2.55 7.73
N GLN A 168 19.36 1.78 6.66
CA GLN A 168 19.59 2.31 5.31
C GLN A 168 18.52 1.76 4.35
N PRO A 169 17.23 2.13 4.54
CA PRO A 169 16.15 1.65 3.69
C PRO A 169 16.32 2.18 2.27
N SER A 170 16.15 1.30 1.28
CA SER A 170 16.18 1.67 -0.13
C SER A 170 15.38 0.68 -0.96
N ILE A 171 14.76 1.15 -2.05
CA ILE A 171 14.04 0.27 -2.99
C ILE A 171 14.96 -0.84 -3.51
N ALA A 172 16.22 -0.50 -3.82
CA ALA A 172 17.18 -1.45 -4.38
C ALA A 172 17.50 -2.63 -3.45
N SER A 173 17.57 -2.38 -2.13
CA SER A 173 17.89 -3.40 -1.12
C SER A 173 16.68 -4.07 -0.48
N THR A 174 15.47 -3.67 -0.85
CA THR A 174 14.24 -4.16 -0.23
C THR A 174 13.77 -5.45 -0.90
N VAL A 175 13.34 -6.42 -0.08
CA VAL A 175 12.79 -7.69 -0.58
C VAL A 175 11.50 -7.49 -1.37
N ARG A 176 11.27 -8.36 -2.35
CA ARG A 176 10.14 -8.23 -3.28
C ARG A 176 8.79 -8.25 -2.57
N GLU A 177 8.65 -8.99 -1.47
CA GLU A 177 7.40 -9.14 -0.73
C GLU A 177 6.98 -7.82 -0.08
N ALA A 178 7.93 -7.10 0.52
CA ALA A 178 7.69 -5.79 1.11
C ALA A 178 7.34 -4.75 0.01
N LEU A 179 8.05 -4.76 -1.11
CA LEU A 179 7.71 -3.90 -2.25
C LEU A 179 6.36 -4.27 -2.90
N ALA A 180 6.01 -5.55 -2.94
CA ALA A 180 4.73 -6.01 -3.48
C ALA A 180 3.55 -5.60 -2.58
N LEU A 181 3.78 -5.45 -1.28
CA LEU A 181 2.81 -4.93 -0.33
C LEU A 181 2.63 -3.42 -0.49
N SER A 182 3.71 -2.64 -0.61
CA SER A 182 3.62 -1.18 -0.71
C SER A 182 3.11 -0.67 -2.07
N ASN A 183 3.54 -1.28 -3.18
CA ASN A 183 3.19 -0.80 -4.54
C ASN A 183 1.68 -0.62 -4.80
N PRO A 184 0.79 -1.58 -4.46
CA PRO A 184 -0.66 -1.43 -4.64
C PRO A 184 -1.29 -0.31 -3.83
N HIS A 185 -0.69 0.06 -2.70
CA HIS A 185 -1.24 1.09 -1.81
C HIS A 185 -1.30 2.44 -2.55
N ASP A 186 -0.33 2.73 -3.41
CA ASP A 186 -0.24 3.98 -4.17
C ASP A 186 -1.31 4.14 -5.27
N ARG A 187 -2.00 3.05 -5.64
CA ARG A 187 -3.08 3.07 -6.63
C ARG A 187 -4.47 3.11 -6.01
N THR A 188 -4.67 2.47 -4.87
CA THR A 188 -5.98 2.45 -4.20
C THR A 188 -6.38 3.83 -3.70
N GLY A 189 -5.40 4.67 -3.30
CA GLY A 189 -5.64 6.08 -2.93
C GLY A 189 -6.12 6.97 -4.09
N GLU A 190 -5.70 6.68 -5.34
CA GLU A 190 -6.00 7.53 -6.50
C GLU A 190 -7.27 7.14 -7.27
N GLN A 191 -7.74 5.90 -7.13
CA GLN A 191 -8.97 5.43 -7.78
C GLN A 191 -9.95 4.87 -6.75
N PRO A 192 -10.58 5.72 -5.90
CA PRO A 192 -11.58 5.28 -4.92
C PRO A 192 -12.76 4.52 -5.55
N SER A 193 -13.05 4.78 -6.83
CA SER A 193 -14.11 4.13 -7.61
C SER A 193 -13.91 2.63 -7.84
N LEU A 194 -12.68 2.12 -7.79
CA LEU A 194 -12.40 0.67 -7.85
C LEU A 194 -12.73 -0.07 -6.55
N CYS A 195 -12.75 0.64 -5.42
CA CYS A 195 -13.18 0.09 -4.14
C CYS A 195 -14.71 0.02 -4.02
N VAL A 196 -15.42 0.90 -4.74
CA VAL A 196 -16.90 1.05 -4.69
C VAL A 196 -17.62 0.21 -5.76
N SER A 197 -16.91 -0.37 -6.73
CA SER A 197 -17.53 -1.11 -7.84
C SER A 197 -18.12 -2.49 -7.48
N ILE A 198 -18.14 -2.87 -6.19
CA ILE A 198 -18.83 -4.08 -5.71
C ILE A 198 -20.36 -3.90 -5.70
N ASP A 199 -20.90 -2.67 -5.82
CA ASP A 199 -22.31 -2.37 -5.53
C ASP A 199 -23.18 -2.07 -6.78
N ARG A 200 -22.98 -2.77 -7.90
CA ARG A 200 -23.84 -2.61 -9.11
C ARG A 200 -24.57 -3.87 -9.58
N ARG A 201 -24.73 -4.90 -8.75
CA ARG A 201 -25.55 -6.10 -9.09
C ARG A 201 -26.84 -6.26 -8.28
N VAL A 202 -27.20 -5.29 -7.42
CA VAL A 202 -28.46 -5.35 -6.68
C VAL A 202 -29.30 -4.13 -7.06
N GLY A 203 -30.07 -4.24 -8.14
CA GLY A 203 -30.88 -3.12 -8.62
C GLY A 203 -31.59 -3.33 -9.94
N SER A 204 -32.24 -4.48 -10.14
CA SER A 204 -33.33 -4.65 -11.11
C SER A 204 -34.00 -6.01 -10.86
N GLY A 205 -35.07 -5.99 -10.08
CA GLY A 205 -35.91 -7.12 -9.70
C GLY A 205 -36.92 -6.68 -8.67
#